data_AF-A0AA43I7J5-F1
#
_entry.id   AF-A0AA43I7J5-F1
#
_cell.length_a   1.000
_cell.length_b   1.000
_cell.length_c   1.000
_cell.angle_alpha   90.00
_cell.angle_beta   90.00
_cell.angle_gamma   90.00
#
_symmetry.space_group_name_H-M   'P 1'
#
loop_
_entity.id
_entity.type
_entity.pdbx_description
1 polymer ?
#
loop_
_entity_poly.entity_id
_entity_poly.type
_entity_poly.pdbx_seq_one_letter_code
_entity_poly.pdbx_strand_id
1 'polypeptide(L)'
;MSNTFKKLFHLFNKERSPEEKIAFQKKQLLQQTKKYIFLRELMEEFAENLAADEIIQAYLPLAAGENSSVANVGLMGMAYAEKPQSKAYVRLFNDIRGNRLLIFTNQRIIFMTLIEYLEDGLYYIYPYAGIKSICFKEQKVGYFEWENRQGFFPKRKYTYSYSLDFQSNNNIFTERLTENDAEIFKRQLSEIEALKNVLITDKVQRNSTFDYYFSNFTLWQKTFMTISLIAVVSLLILLILGIFFHIGPSKHLYLGSQSLLAEIITKKRGCDISKLCS
;
A
#
# COMPACT_ATOMS: atom_id res chain seq x y z
N MET A 1 -21.86 13.65 -15.25
CA MET A 1 -22.84 13.14 -14.27
C MET A 1 -22.38 13.56 -12.87
N SER A 2 -23.11 14.45 -12.20
CA SER A 2 -22.75 14.89 -10.84
C SER A 2 -22.94 13.73 -9.88
N ASN A 3 -21.89 13.37 -9.15
CA ASN A 3 -21.90 12.27 -8.21
C ASN A 3 -22.99 12.50 -7.15
N THR A 4 -24.15 11.86 -7.30
CA THR A 4 -25.36 12.01 -6.46
C THR A 4 -25.02 11.81 -4.98
N PHE A 5 -24.08 10.91 -4.71
CA PHE A 5 -23.52 10.65 -3.38
C PHE A 5 -22.83 11.87 -2.75
N LYS A 6 -22.11 12.69 -3.53
CA LYS A 6 -21.43 13.89 -3.02
C LYS A 6 -22.41 15.01 -2.69
N LYS A 7 -23.48 15.17 -3.48
CA LYS A 7 -24.57 16.10 -3.16
C LYS A 7 -25.26 15.68 -1.86
N LEU A 8 -25.57 14.39 -1.71
CA LEU A 8 -26.12 13.81 -0.48
C LEU A 8 -25.17 14.05 0.71
N PHE A 9 -23.87 13.77 0.59
CA PHE A 9 -22.91 13.95 1.69
C PHE A 9 -22.77 15.42 2.14
N HIS A 10 -22.72 16.36 1.19
CA HIS A 10 -22.69 17.79 1.53
C HIS A 10 -24.02 18.31 2.08
N LEU A 11 -25.16 17.80 1.60
CA LEU A 11 -26.47 18.07 2.21
C LEU A 11 -26.53 17.53 3.63
N PHE A 12 -26.15 16.27 3.86
CA PHE A 12 -26.07 15.67 5.20
C PHE A 12 -25.16 16.43 6.15
N ASN A 13 -24.01 16.94 5.71
CA ASN A 13 -23.11 17.71 6.57
C ASN A 13 -23.55 19.16 6.79
N LYS A 14 -24.28 19.75 5.84
CA LYS A 14 -24.79 21.13 5.92
C LYS A 14 -26.12 21.22 6.69
N GLU A 15 -26.94 20.17 6.61
CA GLU A 15 -28.24 20.05 7.28
C GLU A 15 -28.14 19.56 8.72
N ARG A 16 -26.95 19.11 9.19
CA ARG A 16 -26.80 18.73 10.59
C ARG A 16 -27.08 19.91 11.51
N SER A 17 -28.12 19.78 12.33
CA SER A 17 -28.45 20.76 13.36
C SER A 17 -27.25 20.92 14.30
N PRO A 18 -27.12 22.07 15.00
CA PRO A 18 -26.08 22.26 16.01
C PRO A 18 -26.02 21.11 17.03
N GLU A 19 -27.19 20.55 17.38
CA GLU A 19 -27.33 19.42 18.29
C GLU A 19 -26.77 18.12 17.70
N GLU A 20 -26.98 17.85 16.40
CA GLU A 20 -26.42 16.69 15.71
C GLU A 20 -24.90 16.79 15.52
N LYS A 21 -24.37 18.01 15.32
CA LYS A 21 -22.91 18.24 15.31
C LYS A 21 -22.30 17.97 16.68
N ILE A 22 -22.94 18.44 17.75
CA ILE A 22 -22.53 18.16 19.13
C ILE A 22 -22.61 16.65 19.43
N ALA A 23 -23.69 15.98 19.01
CA ALA A 23 -23.83 14.54 19.17
C ALA A 23 -22.75 13.76 18.42
N PHE A 24 -22.41 14.18 17.20
CA PHE A 24 -21.33 13.59 16.41
C PHE A 24 -19.96 13.80 17.06
N GLN A 25 -19.65 15.02 17.53
CA GLN A 25 -18.41 15.31 18.27
C GLN A 25 -18.32 14.49 19.55
N LYS A 26 -19.40 14.41 20.34
CA LYS A 26 -19.48 13.56 21.53
C LYS A 26 -19.22 12.09 21.19
N LYS A 27 -19.78 11.59 20.09
CA LYS A 27 -19.56 10.22 19.62
C LYS A 27 -18.09 9.99 19.23
N GLN A 28 -17.46 10.94 18.53
CA GLN A 28 -16.04 10.85 18.17
C GLN A 28 -15.15 10.86 19.41
N LEU A 29 -15.40 11.78 20.35
CA LEU A 29 -14.66 11.89 21.59
C LEU A 29 -14.81 10.62 22.45
N LEU A 30 -16.02 10.08 22.54
CA LEU A 30 -16.27 8.79 23.20
C LEU A 30 -15.44 7.66 22.57
N GLN A 31 -15.38 7.59 21.23
CA GLN A 31 -14.59 6.58 20.53
C GLN A 31 -13.09 6.74 20.76
N GLN A 32 -12.59 7.98 20.78
CA GLN A 32 -11.20 8.28 21.12
C GLN A 32 -10.88 7.87 22.55
N THR A 33 -11.75 8.18 23.52
CA THR A 33 -11.58 7.78 24.92
C THR A 33 -11.58 6.26 25.08
N LYS A 34 -12.50 5.56 24.41
CA LYS A 34 -12.53 4.08 24.41
C LYS A 34 -11.24 3.50 23.86
N LYS A 35 -10.72 4.06 22.76
CA LYS A 35 -9.46 3.62 22.16
C LYS A 35 -8.28 3.88 23.09
N TYR A 36 -8.25 5.04 23.75
CA TYR A 36 -7.21 5.38 24.72
C TYR A 36 -7.20 4.42 25.92
N ILE A 37 -8.37 4.15 26.51
CA ILE A 37 -8.49 3.20 27.63
C ILE A 37 -8.03 1.81 27.21
N PHE A 38 -8.53 1.33 26.07
CA PHE A 38 -8.14 0.03 25.52
C PHE A 38 -6.63 -0.08 25.29
N LEU A 39 -6.02 0.94 24.67
CA LEU A 39 -4.57 0.92 24.41
C LEU A 39 -3.78 0.94 25.72
N ARG A 40 -4.22 1.68 26.73
CA ARG A 40 -3.56 1.70 28.04
C ARG A 40 -3.60 0.32 28.70
N GLU A 41 -4.78 -0.30 28.76
CA GLU A 41 -4.95 -1.66 29.30
C GLU A 41 -4.08 -2.67 28.55
N LEU A 42 -4.05 -2.57 27.22
CA LEU A 42 -3.18 -3.40 26.38
C LEU A 42 -1.69 -3.18 26.67
N MET A 43 -1.25 -1.94 26.91
CA MET A 43 0.15 -1.66 27.23
C MET A 43 0.53 -2.20 28.61
N GLU A 44 -0.39 -2.16 29.58
CA GLU A 44 -0.19 -2.76 30.90
C GLU A 44 -0.05 -4.28 30.80
N GLU A 45 -0.94 -4.95 30.07
CA GLU A 45 -0.85 -6.41 29.81
C GLU A 45 0.42 -6.75 29.03
N PHE A 46 0.77 -5.96 28.01
CA PHE A 46 1.94 -6.20 27.18
C PHE A 46 3.25 -6.00 27.96
N ALA A 47 3.28 -5.07 28.92
CA ALA A 47 4.46 -4.83 29.74
C ALA A 47 4.86 -6.06 30.57
N GLU A 48 3.93 -6.95 30.91
CA GLU A 48 4.23 -8.22 31.61
C GLU A 48 5.06 -9.18 30.74
N ASN A 49 5.01 -9.04 29.42
CA ASN A 49 5.75 -9.87 28.46
C ASN A 49 7.15 -9.30 28.13
N LEU A 50 7.49 -8.12 28.67
CA LEU A 50 8.79 -7.49 28.45
C LEU A 50 9.83 -8.01 29.44
N ALA A 51 11.11 -7.85 29.12
CA ALA A 51 12.18 -8.15 30.07
C ALA A 51 12.09 -7.22 31.29
N ALA A 52 12.58 -7.66 32.44
CA ALA A 52 12.46 -6.91 33.70
C ALA A 52 13.13 -5.52 33.66
N ASP A 53 14.10 -5.32 32.78
CA ASP A 53 14.85 -4.07 32.54
C ASP A 53 14.36 -3.30 31.29
N GLU A 54 13.32 -3.81 30.61
CA GLU A 54 12.76 -3.20 29.42
C GLU A 54 11.52 -2.37 29.76
N ILE A 55 11.60 -1.07 29.49
CA ILE A 55 10.57 -0.09 29.84
C ILE A 55 9.98 0.49 28.55
N ILE A 56 8.64 0.48 28.46
CA ILE A 56 7.90 1.18 27.41
C ILE A 56 8.04 2.68 27.62
N GLN A 57 8.65 3.38 26.67
CA GLN A 57 8.83 4.83 26.72
C GLN A 57 7.70 5.58 26.00
N ALA A 58 7.23 5.03 24.88
CA ALA A 58 6.14 5.62 24.11
C ALA A 58 5.47 4.59 23.19
N TYR A 59 4.32 4.97 22.64
CA TYR A 59 3.65 4.23 21.58
C TYR A 59 3.06 5.18 20.54
N LEU A 60 2.99 4.73 19.29
CA LEU A 60 2.47 5.45 18.13
C LEU A 60 1.38 4.59 17.46
N PRO A 61 0.09 4.94 17.63
CA PRO A 61 -0.99 4.26 16.96
C PRO A 61 -1.07 4.72 15.50
N LEU A 62 -0.87 3.80 14.56
CA LEU A 62 -0.88 4.04 13.12
C LEU A 62 -2.29 3.74 12.56
N ALA A 63 -2.98 4.77 12.06
CA ALA A 63 -4.35 4.65 11.56
C ALA A 63 -4.44 3.94 10.20
N ALA A 64 -5.45 3.09 10.00
CA ALA A 64 -5.64 2.29 8.79
C ALA A 64 -6.04 3.08 7.50
N GLY A 65 -6.41 4.36 7.63
CA GLY A 65 -6.95 5.17 6.54
C GLY A 65 -5.92 6.02 5.78
N GLU A 66 -4.94 6.56 6.48
CA GLU A 66 -3.95 7.51 5.93
C GLU A 66 -2.55 6.89 5.78
N ASN A 67 -2.30 5.80 6.51
CA ASN A 67 -1.02 5.11 6.54
C ASN A 67 -1.11 3.84 5.69
N SER A 68 -0.18 3.67 4.73
CA SER A 68 -0.06 2.46 3.93
C SER A 68 1.19 1.69 4.34
N SER A 69 1.03 0.54 5.00
CA SER A 69 2.14 -0.36 5.30
C SER A 69 2.38 -1.34 4.18
N VAL A 70 3.65 -1.65 3.98
CA VAL A 70 4.10 -2.97 3.56
C VAL A 70 5.00 -3.46 4.69
N ALA A 71 4.39 -3.86 5.80
CA ALA A 71 5.05 -4.72 6.77
C ALA A 71 4.84 -6.16 6.28
N ASN A 72 5.62 -7.14 6.76
CA ASN A 72 5.51 -8.58 6.41
C ASN A 72 4.11 -9.22 6.58
N VAL A 73 3.12 -8.43 6.98
CA VAL A 73 1.70 -8.75 6.99
C VAL A 73 1.17 -8.66 5.56
N GLY A 74 0.55 -9.73 5.07
CA GLY A 74 0.19 -9.93 3.66
C GLY A 74 -0.48 -8.74 2.94
N LEU A 75 -0.45 -8.81 1.61
CA LEU A 75 -1.01 -7.82 0.70
C LEU A 75 -2.43 -7.38 1.16
N MET A 76 -2.56 -6.12 1.60
CA MET A 76 -3.79 -5.41 2.02
C MET A 76 -4.14 -5.37 3.52
N GLY A 77 -3.38 -6.00 4.43
CA GLY A 77 -3.54 -5.78 5.88
C GLY A 77 -4.95 -6.06 6.43
N MET A 78 -5.72 -6.94 5.79
CA MET A 78 -7.02 -7.39 6.29
C MET A 78 -6.80 -8.61 7.17
N ALA A 79 -6.99 -8.46 8.48
CA ALA A 79 -6.88 -9.55 9.44
C ALA A 79 -8.26 -10.17 9.70
N TYR A 80 -8.31 -11.50 9.82
CA TYR A 80 -9.54 -12.21 10.16
C TYR A 80 -9.71 -12.25 11.68
N ALA A 81 -10.92 -11.95 12.16
CA ALA A 81 -11.24 -11.99 13.59
C ALA A 81 -12.13 -13.22 13.91
N GLU A 82 -11.52 -14.28 14.43
CA GLU A 82 -12.16 -15.52 14.84
C GLU A 82 -12.36 -15.63 16.35
N LYS A 83 -11.36 -15.25 17.16
CA LYS A 83 -11.43 -15.33 18.63
C LYS A 83 -12.45 -14.34 19.22
N PRO A 84 -12.97 -14.60 20.44
CA PRO A 84 -13.94 -13.70 21.07
C PRO A 84 -13.39 -12.28 21.29
N GLN A 85 -12.11 -12.15 21.65
CA GLN A 85 -11.47 -10.87 21.96
C GLN A 85 -11.28 -9.98 20.72
N SER A 86 -10.76 -10.54 19.62
CA SER A 86 -10.62 -9.86 18.33
C SER A 86 -11.98 -9.48 17.72
N LYS A 87 -13.00 -10.35 17.82
CA LYS A 87 -14.38 -10.04 17.42
C LYS A 87 -14.96 -8.90 18.24
N ALA A 88 -14.69 -8.86 19.55
CA ALA A 88 -15.09 -7.75 20.40
C ALA A 88 -14.40 -6.44 19.97
N TYR A 89 -13.11 -6.48 19.68
CA TYR A 89 -12.36 -5.34 19.17
C TYR A 89 -12.94 -4.81 17.84
N VAL A 90 -13.18 -5.69 16.86
CA VAL A 90 -13.76 -5.32 15.55
C VAL A 90 -15.16 -4.72 15.74
N ARG A 91 -15.99 -5.27 16.62
CA ARG A 91 -17.32 -4.72 16.93
C ARG A 91 -17.24 -3.35 17.61
N LEU A 92 -16.26 -3.14 18.48
CA LEU A 92 -16.13 -1.89 19.23
C LEU A 92 -15.66 -0.74 18.34
N PHE A 93 -14.66 -1.01 17.48
CA PHE A 93 -13.96 0.02 16.70
C PHE A 93 -14.32 0.05 15.21
N ASN A 94 -15.08 -0.94 14.71
CA ASN A 94 -15.43 -1.10 13.29
C ASN A 94 -14.21 -1.04 12.34
N ASP A 95 -13.07 -1.54 12.82
CA ASP A 95 -11.81 -1.50 12.09
C ASP A 95 -11.32 -2.93 11.84
N ILE A 96 -11.28 -3.31 10.56
CA ILE A 96 -10.86 -4.63 10.05
C ILE A 96 -9.47 -4.60 9.41
N ARG A 97 -8.91 -3.40 9.21
CA ARG A 97 -7.58 -3.23 8.60
C ARG A 97 -6.47 -3.21 9.65
N GLY A 98 -6.85 -3.45 10.90
CA GLY A 98 -5.98 -3.44 12.06
C GLY A 98 -5.46 -2.03 12.34
N ASN A 99 -5.85 -1.46 13.48
CA ASN A 99 -5.02 -0.39 14.02
C ASN A 99 -3.65 -1.02 14.29
N ARG A 100 -2.64 -0.40 13.71
CA ARG A 100 -1.25 -0.82 13.87
C ARG A 100 -0.67 -0.01 15.01
N LEU A 101 0.23 -0.60 15.76
CA LEU A 101 0.84 0.05 16.90
C LEU A 101 2.35 -0.13 16.81
N LEU A 102 3.06 0.99 16.92
CA LEU A 102 4.51 0.99 17.05
C LEU A 102 4.85 1.40 18.49
N ILE A 103 5.39 0.47 19.26
CA ILE A 103 5.77 0.65 20.65
C ILE A 103 7.28 0.87 20.69
N PHE A 104 7.71 1.87 21.44
CA PHE A 104 9.11 2.19 21.65
C PHE A 104 9.50 1.84 23.07
N THR A 105 10.47 0.96 23.22
CA THR A 105 11.11 0.69 24.52
C THR A 105 12.49 1.33 24.56
N ASN A 106 13.16 1.23 25.71
CA ASN A 106 14.57 1.61 25.84
C ASN A 106 15.52 0.71 25.00
N GLN A 107 15.08 -0.47 24.55
CA GLN A 107 15.97 -1.46 23.88
C GLN A 107 15.60 -1.77 22.43
N ARG A 108 14.32 -1.65 22.05
CA ARG A 108 13.82 -2.06 20.73
C ARG A 108 12.53 -1.35 20.34
N ILE A 109 12.24 -1.36 19.04
CA ILE A 109 10.92 -1.03 18.52
C ILE A 109 10.12 -2.32 18.39
N ILE A 110 8.87 -2.28 18.82
CA ILE A 110 7.93 -3.39 18.66
C ILE A 110 6.79 -2.91 17.77
N PHE A 111 6.50 -3.66 16.72
CA PHE A 111 5.37 -3.40 15.85
C PHE A 111 4.36 -4.51 15.98
N MET A 112 3.09 -4.16 16.12
CA MET A 112 2.01 -5.13 16.14
C MET A 112 0.77 -4.59 15.43
N THR A 113 0.05 -5.51 14.79
CA THR A 113 -1.33 -5.26 14.37
C THR A 113 -2.23 -5.70 15.51
N LEU A 114 -3.12 -4.83 16.01
CA LEU A 114 -3.94 -5.16 17.18
C LEU A 114 -4.78 -6.43 16.99
N ILE A 115 -5.34 -6.64 15.79
CA ILE A 115 -6.15 -7.84 15.51
C ILE A 115 -5.27 -9.10 15.53
N GLU A 116 -4.10 -9.08 14.90
CA GLU A 116 -3.20 -10.25 14.85
C GLU A 116 -2.60 -10.58 16.21
N TYR A 117 -2.36 -9.57 17.04
CA TYR A 117 -1.94 -9.77 18.42
C TYR A 117 -3.07 -10.41 19.25
N LEU A 118 -4.31 -9.91 19.14
CA LEU A 118 -5.46 -10.47 19.85
C LEU A 118 -5.85 -11.87 19.35
N GLU A 119 -5.56 -12.18 18.09
CA GLU A 119 -5.73 -13.52 17.53
C GLU A 119 -4.61 -14.44 17.97
N ASP A 120 -3.40 -14.22 17.49
CA ASP A 120 -2.32 -15.21 17.54
C ASP A 120 -1.16 -14.80 18.45
N GLY A 121 -1.28 -13.67 19.15
CA GLY A 121 -0.21 -13.11 19.96
C GLY A 121 0.97 -12.62 19.11
N LEU A 122 0.74 -12.33 17.82
CA LEU A 122 1.79 -11.97 16.88
C LEU A 122 2.23 -10.51 17.05
N TYR A 123 3.53 -10.33 17.20
CA TYR A 123 4.20 -9.03 17.16
C TYR A 123 5.60 -9.17 16.57
N TYR A 124 6.12 -8.07 16.05
CA TYR A 124 7.40 -8.00 15.35
C TYR A 124 8.37 -7.14 16.16
N ILE A 125 9.58 -7.65 16.33
CA ILE A 125 10.61 -7.02 17.14
C ILE A 125 11.72 -6.48 16.25
N TYR A 126 12.14 -5.24 16.53
CA TYR A 126 13.21 -4.54 15.84
C TYR A 126 14.20 -3.98 16.87
N PRO A 127 15.23 -4.76 17.25
CA PRO A 127 16.27 -4.30 18.18
C PRO A 127 17.01 -3.08 17.62
N TYR A 128 17.29 -2.08 18.46
CA TYR A 128 18.00 -0.87 18.01
C TYR A 128 19.39 -1.18 17.47
N ALA A 129 20.10 -2.12 18.09
CA ALA A 129 21.42 -2.56 17.64
C ALA A 129 21.45 -3.10 16.20
N GLY A 130 20.32 -3.65 15.73
CA GLY A 130 20.19 -4.15 14.37
C GLY A 130 19.84 -3.09 13.33
N ILE A 131 19.47 -1.87 13.75
CA ILE A 131 19.05 -0.78 12.87
C ILE A 131 20.26 0.04 12.46
N LYS A 132 20.70 -0.14 11.20
CA LYS A 132 21.82 0.64 10.64
C LYS A 132 21.44 2.08 10.34
N SER A 133 20.25 2.28 9.79
CA SER A 133 19.72 3.60 9.45
C SER A 133 18.20 3.57 9.36
N ILE A 134 17.58 4.69 9.65
CA ILE A 134 16.15 4.93 9.42
C ILE A 134 16.02 5.86 8.22
N CYS A 135 15.36 5.39 7.17
CA CYS A 135 14.93 6.23 6.08
C CYS A 135 13.64 6.96 6.49
N PHE A 136 13.73 8.27 6.68
CA PHE A 136 12.61 9.10 7.10
C PHE A 136 12.42 10.27 6.14
N LYS A 137 11.57 10.08 5.15
CA LYS A 137 11.47 10.97 3.99
C LYS A 137 10.12 11.67 3.91
N GLU A 138 10.14 12.99 3.85
CA GLU A 138 8.95 13.80 3.55
C GLU A 138 8.54 13.68 2.08
N GLN A 139 7.24 13.49 1.85
CA GLN A 139 6.62 13.41 0.53
C GLN A 139 5.45 14.38 0.45
N LYS A 140 5.55 15.31 -0.50
CA LYS A 140 4.47 16.24 -0.83
C LYS A 140 3.50 15.60 -1.81
N VAL A 141 2.30 15.27 -1.34
CA VAL A 141 1.23 14.70 -2.16
C VAL A 141 0.28 15.80 -2.57
N GLY A 142 0.24 16.10 -3.87
CA GLY A 142 -0.72 17.04 -4.43
C GLY A 142 -2.05 16.34 -4.72
N TYR A 143 -3.16 16.88 -4.22
CA TYR A 143 -4.50 16.40 -4.56
C TYR A 143 -5.36 17.56 -5.09
N PHE A 144 -6.34 17.21 -5.91
CA PHE A 144 -7.28 18.19 -6.45
C PHE A 144 -8.47 18.30 -5.50
N GLU A 145 -8.68 19.50 -4.97
CA GLU A 145 -9.87 19.79 -4.17
C GLU A 145 -11.04 20.09 -5.12
N TRP A 146 -11.78 19.03 -5.44
CA TRP A 146 -12.97 19.11 -6.29
C TRP A 146 -14.17 19.75 -5.59
N GLU A 147 -14.08 19.97 -4.27
CA GLU A 147 -15.17 20.46 -3.43
C GLU A 147 -15.35 21.98 -3.49
N ASN A 148 -14.28 22.72 -3.73
CA ASN A 148 -14.32 24.18 -3.77
C ASN A 148 -14.53 24.71 -5.20
N ARG A 149 -15.75 24.55 -5.74
CA ARG A 149 -16.15 24.99 -7.09
C ARG A 149 -16.35 26.52 -7.21
N GLN A 150 -15.45 27.33 -6.66
CA GLN A 150 -15.47 28.77 -6.89
C GLN A 150 -14.82 29.18 -8.23
N GLY A 151 -14.30 28.22 -9.01
CA GLY A 151 -13.75 28.46 -10.34
C GLY A 151 -13.91 27.26 -11.28
N PHE A 152 -13.64 27.49 -12.57
CA PHE A 152 -13.77 26.51 -13.66
C PHE A 152 -12.73 25.36 -13.57
N PHE A 153 -11.63 25.59 -12.86
CA PHE A 153 -10.56 24.61 -12.65
C PHE A 153 -10.41 24.22 -11.17
N PRO A 154 -10.23 22.93 -10.85
CA PRO A 154 -9.99 22.50 -9.47
C PRO A 154 -8.68 23.09 -8.94
N LYS A 155 -8.70 23.62 -7.71
CA LYS A 155 -7.48 24.10 -7.04
C LYS A 155 -6.66 22.91 -6.56
N ARG A 156 -5.36 22.91 -6.89
CA ARG A 156 -4.41 21.90 -6.39
C ARG A 156 -4.03 22.25 -4.95
N LYS A 157 -4.36 21.37 -4.01
CA LYS A 157 -3.88 21.41 -2.62
C LYS A 157 -2.75 20.41 -2.43
N TYR A 158 -2.01 20.60 -1.36
CA TYR A 158 -0.92 19.71 -0.98
C TYR A 158 -1.16 19.20 0.43
N THR A 159 -0.90 17.93 0.64
CA THR A 159 -0.77 17.31 1.95
C THR A 159 0.64 16.72 2.06
N TYR A 160 1.16 16.68 3.27
CA TYR A 160 2.47 16.12 3.56
C TYR A 160 2.29 14.74 4.17
N SER A 161 3.05 13.78 3.66
CA SER A 161 3.12 12.42 4.18
C SER A 161 4.58 12.05 4.36
N TYR A 162 4.90 11.25 5.37
CA TYR A 162 6.27 10.86 5.65
C TYR A 162 6.43 9.36 5.43
N SER A 163 7.46 8.92 4.73
CA SER A 163 7.79 7.50 4.63
C SER A 163 8.77 7.15 5.73
N LEU A 164 8.35 6.26 6.62
CA LEU A 164 9.19 5.67 7.66
C LEU A 164 9.60 4.27 7.22
N ASP A 165 10.89 4.06 7.08
CA ASP A 165 11.42 2.81 6.58
C ASP A 165 12.74 2.47 7.29
N PHE A 166 12.85 1.26 7.84
CA PHE A 166 14.08 0.77 8.42
C PHE A 166 14.16 -0.75 8.36
N GLN A 167 15.37 -1.27 8.46
CA GLN A 167 15.63 -2.70 8.58
C GLN A 167 16.33 -2.95 9.91
N SER A 168 15.82 -3.91 10.69
CA SER A 168 16.54 -4.47 11.82
C SER A 168 16.78 -5.95 11.57
N ASN A 169 18.05 -6.36 11.51
CA ASN A 169 18.44 -7.72 11.13
C ASN A 169 17.83 -8.13 9.77
N ASN A 170 16.92 -9.11 9.76
CA ASN A 170 16.23 -9.60 8.56
C ASN A 170 14.80 -9.06 8.43
N ASN A 171 14.32 -8.25 9.38
CA ASN A 171 12.97 -7.70 9.37
C ASN A 171 12.98 -6.31 8.77
N ILE A 172 12.10 -6.09 7.78
CA ILE A 172 11.91 -4.81 7.13
C ILE A 172 10.61 -4.19 7.64
N PHE A 173 10.70 -2.95 8.06
CA PHE A 173 9.56 -2.12 8.41
C PHE A 173 9.43 -1.00 7.39
N THR A 174 8.23 -0.87 6.80
CA THR A 174 7.90 0.23 5.89
C THR A 174 6.46 0.69 6.13
N GLU A 175 6.31 1.98 6.45
CA GLU A 175 5.02 2.61 6.74
C GLU A 175 4.99 4.05 6.21
N ARG A 176 3.81 4.55 5.83
CA ARG A 176 3.60 6.00 5.68
C ARG A 176 2.99 6.57 6.94
N LEU A 177 3.51 7.70 7.40
CA LEU A 177 3.01 8.47 8.52
C LEU A 177 2.31 9.73 8.02
N THR A 178 1.27 10.13 8.76
CA THR A 178 0.69 11.46 8.69
C THR A 178 1.66 12.51 9.24
N GLU A 179 1.36 13.79 9.05
CA GLU A 179 2.16 14.88 9.62
C GLU A 179 2.20 14.83 11.15
N ASN A 180 1.06 14.57 11.80
CA ASN A 180 0.99 14.44 13.26
C ASN A 180 1.78 13.23 13.78
N ASP A 181 1.65 12.08 13.11
CA ASP A 181 2.38 10.86 13.49
C ASP A 181 3.89 11.04 13.30
N ALA A 182 4.29 11.75 12.24
CA ALA A 182 5.68 12.10 11.98
C ALA A 182 6.28 13.02 13.06
N GLU A 183 5.52 13.97 13.58
CA GLU A 183 5.97 14.81 14.70
C GLU A 183 6.17 14.00 15.98
N ILE A 184 5.23 13.10 16.30
CA ILE A 184 5.38 12.19 17.44
C ILE A 184 6.63 11.32 17.27
N PHE A 185 6.85 10.77 16.08
CA PHE A 185 8.03 9.98 15.76
C PHE A 185 9.33 10.77 15.90
N LYS A 186 9.39 11.99 15.35
CA LYS A 186 10.55 12.91 15.50
C LYS A 186 10.86 13.18 16.97
N ARG A 187 9.80 13.38 17.78
CA ARG A 187 9.96 13.55 19.22
C ARG A 187 10.59 12.31 19.86
N GLN A 188 10.11 11.11 19.52
CA GLN A 188 10.68 9.86 20.05
C GLN A 188 12.13 9.64 19.62
N LEU A 189 12.48 9.94 18.38
CA LEU A 189 13.88 9.92 17.92
C LEU A 189 14.80 10.81 18.78
N SER A 190 14.27 11.92 19.30
CA SER A 190 15.02 12.87 20.14
C SER A 190 14.97 12.59 21.64
N GLU A 191 14.01 11.80 22.11
CA GLU A 191 13.84 11.47 23.53
C GLU A 191 14.54 10.16 23.90
N ILE A 192 14.46 9.17 23.01
CA ILE A 192 14.98 7.82 23.25
C ILE A 192 16.47 7.75 22.91
N GLU A 193 17.31 7.55 23.93
CA GLU A 193 18.77 7.57 23.78
C GLU A 193 19.30 6.59 22.74
N ALA A 194 18.79 5.37 22.72
CA ALA A 194 19.20 4.34 21.76
C ALA A 194 18.87 4.73 20.30
N LEU A 195 17.83 5.53 20.06
CA LEU A 195 17.44 6.00 18.74
C LEU A 195 18.24 7.22 18.27
N LYS A 196 18.78 8.04 19.18
CA LYS A 196 19.62 9.21 18.82
C LYS A 196 20.86 8.82 18.02
N ASN A 197 21.38 7.63 18.30
CA ASN A 197 22.58 7.10 17.65
C ASN A 197 22.30 6.49 16.27
N VAL A 198 21.03 6.33 15.88
CA VAL A 198 20.65 5.74 14.60
C VAL A 198 20.72 6.80 13.50
N LEU A 199 21.40 6.48 12.40
CA LEU A 199 21.54 7.37 11.27
C LEU A 199 20.18 7.60 10.57
N ILE A 200 19.72 8.85 10.49
CA ILE A 200 18.53 9.23 9.72
C ILE A 200 18.95 9.60 8.31
N THR A 201 18.27 9.03 7.30
CA THR A 201 18.60 9.24 5.88
C THR A 201 17.34 9.45 5.04
N ASP A 202 17.51 9.98 3.83
CA ASP A 202 16.42 10.11 2.84
C ASP A 202 16.32 8.92 1.87
N LYS A 203 17.19 7.91 2.04
CA LYS A 203 17.34 6.77 1.13
C LYS A 203 17.20 5.48 1.90
N VAL A 204 16.41 4.56 1.35
CA VAL A 204 16.25 3.22 1.88
C VAL A 204 17.60 2.50 1.85
N GLN A 205 18.08 2.07 3.01
CA GLN A 205 19.25 1.19 3.13
C GLN A 205 18.79 -0.23 3.48
N ARG A 206 19.42 -1.22 2.85
CA ARG A 206 19.17 -2.64 3.07
C ARG A 206 20.48 -3.39 3.25
N ASN A 207 20.43 -4.49 3.99
CA ASN A 207 21.59 -5.36 4.19
C ASN A 207 21.94 -6.17 2.95
N SER A 208 20.95 -6.58 2.15
CA SER A 208 21.19 -7.29 0.90
C SER A 208 20.72 -6.48 -0.32
N THR A 209 21.46 -6.60 -1.42
CA THR A 209 21.11 -6.01 -2.71
C THR A 209 19.84 -6.63 -3.30
N PHE A 210 19.56 -7.89 -2.96
CA PHE A 210 18.33 -8.58 -3.35
C PHE A 210 17.11 -7.96 -2.68
N ASP A 211 17.16 -7.74 -1.35
CA ASP A 211 16.07 -7.10 -0.61
C ASP A 211 15.81 -5.69 -1.12
N TYR A 212 16.86 -4.94 -1.49
CA TYR A 212 16.71 -3.63 -2.10
C TYR A 212 15.92 -3.66 -3.42
N TYR A 213 16.15 -4.68 -4.26
CA TYR A 213 15.42 -4.84 -5.53
C TYR A 213 13.95 -5.24 -5.31
N PHE A 214 13.67 -6.17 -4.38
CA PHE A 214 12.32 -6.67 -4.14
C PHE A 214 11.48 -5.76 -3.24
N SER A 215 12.08 -4.99 -2.33
CA SER A 215 11.34 -4.03 -1.48
C SER A 215 11.01 -2.72 -2.21
N ASN A 216 11.61 -2.46 -3.38
CA ASN A 216 11.35 -1.24 -4.14
C ASN A 216 10.30 -1.48 -5.23
N PHE A 217 9.02 -1.34 -4.86
CA PHE A 217 7.88 -1.53 -5.76
C PHE A 217 7.97 -0.68 -7.04
N THR A 218 8.48 0.55 -6.95
CA THR A 218 8.65 1.41 -8.14
C THR A 218 9.72 0.90 -9.10
N LEU A 219 10.78 0.29 -8.59
CA LEU A 219 11.80 -0.38 -9.41
C LEU A 219 11.19 -1.60 -10.08
N TRP A 220 10.49 -2.45 -9.32
CA TRP A 220 9.81 -3.64 -9.83
C TRP A 220 8.81 -3.32 -10.94
N GLN A 221 7.94 -2.32 -10.75
CA GLN A 221 7.00 -1.88 -11.79
C GLN A 221 7.70 -1.37 -13.04
N LYS A 222 8.75 -0.56 -12.89
CA LYS A 222 9.52 -0.07 -14.04
C LYS A 222 10.17 -1.22 -14.79
N THR A 223 10.84 -2.13 -14.09
CA THR A 223 11.48 -3.30 -14.70
C THR A 223 10.47 -4.21 -15.40
N PHE A 224 9.33 -4.49 -14.77
CA PHE A 224 8.26 -5.30 -15.38
C PHE A 224 7.70 -4.64 -16.64
N MET A 225 7.44 -3.32 -16.61
CA MET A 225 7.00 -2.56 -17.78
C MET A 225 8.07 -2.57 -18.89
N THR A 226 9.35 -2.43 -18.55
CA THR A 226 10.45 -2.49 -19.53
C THR A 226 10.57 -3.87 -20.17
N ILE A 227 10.53 -4.95 -19.37
CA ILE A 227 10.55 -6.33 -19.88
C ILE A 227 9.34 -6.59 -20.78
N SER A 228 8.15 -6.13 -20.36
CA SER A 228 6.92 -6.26 -21.15
C SER A 228 7.02 -5.53 -22.48
N LEU A 229 7.57 -4.31 -22.48
CA LEU A 229 7.80 -3.54 -23.70
C LEU A 229 8.80 -4.25 -24.63
N ILE A 230 9.91 -4.75 -24.09
CA ILE A 230 10.89 -5.52 -24.86
C ILE A 230 10.23 -6.77 -25.46
N ALA A 231 9.41 -7.49 -24.70
CA ALA A 231 8.71 -8.68 -25.20
C ALA A 231 7.76 -8.35 -26.36
N VAL A 232 6.99 -7.26 -26.25
CA VAL A 232 6.10 -6.78 -27.33
C VAL A 232 6.90 -6.38 -28.56
N VAL A 233 7.97 -5.59 -28.40
CA VAL A 233 8.85 -5.18 -29.51
C VAL A 233 9.50 -6.40 -30.17
N SER A 234 10.00 -7.35 -29.38
CA SER A 234 10.59 -8.59 -29.89
C SER A 234 9.58 -9.42 -30.67
N LEU A 235 8.34 -9.53 -30.17
CA LEU A 235 7.26 -10.24 -30.85
C LEU A 235 6.87 -9.55 -32.17
N LEU A 236 6.83 -8.21 -32.21
CA LEU A 236 6.62 -7.45 -33.45
C LEU A 236 7.75 -7.67 -34.46
N ILE A 237 9.00 -7.66 -34.02
CA ILE A 237 10.17 -7.94 -34.87
C ILE A 237 10.08 -9.37 -35.43
N LEU A 238 9.75 -10.36 -34.59
CA LEU A 238 9.58 -11.75 -35.03
C LEU A 238 8.42 -11.91 -36.03
N LEU A 239 7.32 -11.17 -35.84
CA LEU A 239 6.22 -11.14 -36.81
C LEU A 239 6.66 -10.54 -38.14
N ILE A 240 7.36 -9.41 -38.14
CA ILE A 240 7.89 -8.77 -39.36
C ILE A 240 8.89 -9.70 -40.05
N LEU A 241 9.82 -10.30 -39.31
CA LEU A 241 10.79 -11.25 -39.87
C LEU A 241 10.10 -12.48 -40.48
N GLY A 242 9.06 -13.01 -39.84
CA GLY A 242 8.32 -14.15 -40.41
C GLY A 242 7.45 -13.80 -41.62
N ILE A 243 6.91 -12.58 -41.69
CA ILE A 243 6.14 -12.09 -42.85
C ILE A 243 7.07 -11.80 -44.04
N PHE A 244 8.20 -11.11 -43.82
CA PHE A 244 9.07 -10.66 -44.91
C PHE A 244 10.16 -11.68 -45.29
N PHE A 245 10.75 -12.37 -44.32
CA PHE A 245 11.88 -13.29 -44.53
C PHE A 245 11.51 -14.77 -44.41
N HIS A 246 10.24 -15.10 -44.15
CA HIS A 246 9.74 -16.49 -44.11
C HIS A 246 10.43 -17.37 -43.06
N ILE A 247 10.93 -16.76 -41.98
CA ILE A 247 11.61 -17.42 -40.87
C ILE A 247 10.69 -17.38 -39.65
N GLY A 248 10.38 -18.56 -39.07
CA GLY A 248 9.61 -18.68 -37.83
C GLY A 248 8.13 -19.09 -37.98
N PRO A 249 7.39 -19.19 -36.86
CA PRO A 249 6.04 -19.80 -36.80
C PRO A 249 4.96 -19.01 -37.54
N SER A 250 5.17 -17.72 -37.83
CA SER A 250 4.26 -16.88 -38.61
C SER A 250 4.34 -17.12 -40.13
N LYS A 251 5.25 -17.96 -40.62
CA LYS A 251 5.35 -18.35 -42.04
C LYS A 251 4.03 -18.91 -42.61
N HIS A 252 3.22 -19.54 -41.77
CA HIS A 252 1.93 -20.13 -42.15
C HIS A 252 0.80 -19.10 -42.39
N LEU A 253 0.90 -17.90 -41.80
CA LEU A 253 -0.10 -16.84 -42.00
C LEU A 253 -0.06 -16.27 -43.43
N TYR A 254 1.13 -16.23 -44.04
CA TYR A 254 1.31 -15.78 -45.41
C TYR A 254 0.73 -16.80 -46.42
N LEU A 255 0.95 -18.10 -46.19
CA LEU A 255 0.38 -19.18 -47.01
C LEU A 255 -1.16 -19.15 -47.03
N GLY A 256 -1.80 -18.89 -45.89
CA GLY A 256 -3.27 -18.75 -45.81
C GLY A 256 -3.82 -17.52 -46.53
N SER A 257 -3.07 -16.42 -46.59
CA SER A 257 -3.48 -15.22 -47.35
C SER A 257 -3.40 -15.43 -48.88
N GLN A 258 -2.41 -16.20 -49.37
CA GLN A 258 -2.30 -16.51 -50.79
C GLN A 258 -3.36 -17.51 -51.26
N SER A 259 -3.74 -18.49 -50.44
CA SER A 259 -4.84 -19.42 -50.78
C SER A 259 -6.19 -18.70 -50.88
N LEU A 260 -6.47 -17.74 -49.98
CA LEU A 260 -7.68 -16.91 -50.05
C LEU A 260 -7.69 -15.98 -51.27
N LEU A 261 -6.56 -15.36 -51.61
CA LEU A 261 -6.45 -14.54 -52.82
C LEU A 261 -6.60 -15.37 -54.10
N ALA A 262 -6.02 -16.58 -54.14
CA ALA A 262 -6.18 -17.51 -55.25
C ALA A 262 -7.65 -17.93 -55.41
N GLU A 263 -8.33 -18.28 -54.31
CA GLU A 263 -9.73 -18.68 -54.30
C GLU A 263 -10.67 -17.55 -54.76
N ILE A 264 -10.42 -16.31 -54.34
CA ILE A 264 -11.15 -15.12 -54.79
C ILE A 264 -10.92 -14.88 -56.29
N ILE A 265 -9.69 -15.04 -56.80
CA ILE A 265 -9.37 -14.87 -58.22
C ILE A 265 -10.02 -15.96 -59.08
N THR A 266 -10.03 -17.23 -58.64
CA THR A 266 -10.69 -18.33 -59.36
C THR A 266 -12.21 -18.18 -59.36
N LYS A 267 -12.81 -17.74 -58.24
CA LYS A 267 -14.25 -17.52 -58.13
C LYS A 267 -14.71 -16.31 -58.96
N LYS A 268 -13.87 -15.28 -59.11
CA LYS A 268 -14.12 -14.10 -59.95
C LYS A 268 -13.92 -14.37 -61.46
N ARG A 269 -13.15 -15.40 -61.83
CA ARG A 269 -12.92 -15.81 -63.23
C ARG A 269 -13.87 -16.89 -63.75
N GLY A 270 -14.84 -17.35 -62.96
CA GLY A 270 -15.89 -18.26 -63.43
C GLY A 270 -15.36 -19.53 -64.11
N CYS A 271 -14.23 -20.07 -63.66
CA CYS A 271 -13.63 -21.25 -64.26
C CYS A 271 -14.10 -22.49 -63.50
N ASP A 272 -15.19 -23.07 -63.98
CA ASP A 272 -15.73 -24.33 -63.54
C ASP A 272 -14.88 -25.47 -64.14
N ILE A 273 -13.92 -25.99 -63.37
CA ILE A 273 -12.98 -27.04 -63.81
C ILE A 273 -13.70 -28.41 -63.96
N SER A 274 -14.99 -28.49 -63.63
CA SER A 274 -15.81 -29.71 -63.71
C SER A 274 -16.14 -30.19 -65.14
N LYS A 275 -15.72 -29.48 -66.20
CA LYS A 275 -16.03 -29.82 -67.61
C LYS A 275 -14.85 -30.30 -68.47
N LEU A 276 -13.68 -30.59 -67.90
CA LEU A 276 -12.50 -30.99 -68.69
C LEU A 276 -12.14 -32.49 -68.62
N CYS A 277 -13.03 -33.34 -68.11
CA CYS A 277 -12.88 -34.79 -68.19
C CYS A 277 -14.21 -35.44 -68.59
N SER A 278 -14.49 -35.46 -69.89
CA SER A 278 -15.38 -36.41 -70.57
C SER A 278 -14.81 -36.73 -71.94
#